data_AF-A0A3G7U4T1-F1
#
_entry.id   AF-A0A3G7U4T1-F1
#
_cell.length_a   1.000
_cell.length_b   1.000
_cell.length_c   1.000
_cell.angle_alpha   90.00
_cell.angle_beta   90.00
_cell.angle_gamma   90.00
#
_symmetry.space_group_name_H-M   'P 1'
#
loop_
_entity.id
_entity.type
_entity.pdbx_description
1 polymer ?
#
loop_
_entity_poly.entity_id
_entity_poly.type
_entity_poly.pdbx_seq_one_letter_code
_entity_poly.pdbx_strand_id
1 'polypeptide(L)'
;MSEQVDRATQAVVDSLISGSLSSLSSALVRLALVSPSAFLCATIGLLNTDHPKTVSSIMIGLCGQGTGDFYHADGRVYGAVYTDHMLLCKKAHPSGVGILLEDVRAAVAKARNEHEELILKKVQALEGIFQEIDTLVAGHSYADSKLLSLAHVDLVRGKALLWAALNPPKII
;
A
#
# COMPACT_ATOMS: atom_id res chain seq x y z
N MET A 1 15.78 -6.36 -2.48
CA MET A 1 14.41 -6.61 -1.93
C MET A 1 14.32 -8.05 -1.47
N SER A 2 13.32 -8.41 -0.66
CA SER A 2 13.09 -9.82 -0.33
C SER A 2 12.24 -10.47 -1.42
N GLU A 3 12.52 -11.74 -1.71
CA GLU A 3 11.78 -12.56 -2.69
C GLU A 3 10.26 -12.60 -2.42
N GLN A 4 9.86 -12.34 -1.18
CA GLN A 4 8.46 -12.28 -0.80
C GLN A 4 7.74 -11.05 -1.38
N VAL A 5 8.42 -9.90 -1.45
CA VAL A 5 7.85 -8.68 -2.05
C VAL A 5 7.75 -8.85 -3.56
N ASP A 6 8.76 -9.44 -4.20
CA ASP A 6 8.75 -9.69 -5.64
C ASP A 6 7.59 -10.60 -6.03
N ARG A 7 7.40 -11.71 -5.29
CA ARG A 7 6.25 -12.62 -5.49
C ARG A 7 4.90 -11.96 -5.23
N ALA A 8 4.80 -11.08 -4.23
CA ALA A 8 3.57 -10.36 -3.94
C ALA A 8 3.23 -9.35 -5.05
N THR A 9 4.24 -8.64 -5.55
CA THR A 9 4.10 -7.67 -6.65
C THR A 9 3.74 -8.37 -7.95
N GLN A 10 4.42 -9.46 -8.29
CA GLN A 10 4.14 -10.26 -9.48
C GLN A 10 2.69 -10.77 -9.49
N ALA A 11 2.14 -11.18 -8.34
CA ALA A 11 0.75 -11.62 -8.28
C ALA A 11 -0.27 -10.52 -8.58
N VAL A 12 0.05 -9.25 -8.32
CA VAL A 12 -0.77 -8.12 -8.77
C VAL A 12 -0.75 -8.06 -10.30
N VAL A 13 0.43 -8.18 -10.92
CA VAL A 13 0.56 -8.21 -12.38
C VAL A 13 -0.16 -9.42 -13.00
N ASP A 14 0.03 -10.61 -12.44
CA ASP A 14 -0.61 -11.85 -12.91
C ASP A 14 -2.15 -11.78 -12.81
N SER A 15 -2.68 -11.06 -11.82
CA SER A 15 -4.12 -10.84 -11.70
C SER A 15 -4.68 -10.00 -12.84
N LEU A 16 -3.93 -9.00 -13.34
CA LEU A 16 -4.29 -8.22 -14.51
C LEU A 16 -4.16 -9.05 -15.80
N ILE A 17 -3.11 -9.87 -15.90
CA ILE A 17 -2.90 -10.75 -17.05
C ILE A 17 -4.07 -11.74 -17.17
N SER A 18 -4.48 -12.33 -16.04
CA SER A 18 -5.63 -13.26 -15.98
C SER A 18 -7.00 -12.56 -16.02
N GLY A 19 -7.06 -11.24 -15.81
CA GLY A 19 -8.32 -10.48 -15.77
C GLY A 19 -9.17 -10.74 -14.53
N SER A 20 -8.58 -11.26 -13.44
CA SER A 20 -9.31 -11.66 -12.23
C SER A 20 -9.32 -10.57 -11.16
N LEU A 21 -10.47 -9.92 -10.99
CA LEU A 21 -10.68 -8.88 -9.96
C LEU A 21 -10.54 -9.41 -8.53
N SER A 22 -10.99 -10.65 -8.27
CA SER A 22 -10.87 -11.27 -6.96
C SER A 22 -9.42 -11.58 -6.62
N SER A 23 -8.64 -12.07 -7.61
CA SER A 23 -7.20 -12.29 -7.46
C SER A 23 -6.46 -10.97 -7.25
N LEU A 24 -6.85 -9.90 -7.96
CA LEU A 24 -6.27 -8.55 -7.79
C LEU A 24 -6.48 -8.05 -6.36
N SER A 25 -7.72 -8.14 -5.87
CA SER A 25 -8.07 -7.70 -4.51
C SER A 25 -7.24 -8.43 -3.45
N SER A 26 -7.15 -9.77 -3.56
CA SER A 26 -6.35 -10.60 -2.65
C SER A 26 -4.85 -10.28 -2.73
N ALA A 27 -4.32 -10.08 -3.94
CA ALA A 27 -2.91 -9.74 -4.16
C ALA A 27 -2.57 -8.37 -3.55
N LEU A 28 -3.45 -7.37 -3.69
CA LEU A 28 -3.28 -6.04 -3.11
C LEU A 28 -3.24 -6.08 -1.58
N VAL A 29 -4.18 -6.80 -0.94
CA VAL A 29 -4.18 -6.98 0.52
C VAL A 29 -2.89 -7.65 0.99
N ARG A 30 -2.45 -8.71 0.30
CA ARG A 30 -1.20 -9.39 0.63
C ARG A 30 0.01 -8.46 0.47
N LEU A 31 0.05 -7.67 -0.61
CA LEU A 31 1.16 -6.73 -0.85
C LEU A 31 1.21 -5.66 0.25
N ALA A 32 0.06 -5.14 0.70
CA ALA A 32 -0.03 -4.18 1.79
C ALA A 32 0.54 -4.73 3.12
N LEU A 33 0.37 -6.02 3.38
CA LEU A 33 0.91 -6.67 4.58
C LEU A 33 2.42 -6.94 4.48
N VAL A 34 2.92 -7.29 3.28
CA VAL A 34 4.33 -7.65 3.08
C VAL A 34 5.21 -6.41 2.91
N SER A 35 4.74 -5.41 2.17
CA SER A 35 5.49 -4.17 1.91
C SER A 35 4.53 -3.00 1.63
N PRO A 36 4.23 -2.16 2.65
CA PRO A 36 3.39 -0.98 2.49
C PRO A 36 3.90 -0.01 1.42
N SER A 37 5.22 0.10 1.24
CA SER A 37 5.82 0.96 0.20
C SER A 37 5.57 0.41 -1.20
N ALA A 38 5.73 -0.90 -1.41
CA ALA A 38 5.43 -1.54 -2.70
C ALA A 38 3.92 -1.48 -3.01
N PHE A 39 3.08 -1.66 -1.99
CA PHE A 39 1.63 -1.47 -2.11
C PHE A 39 1.25 -0.05 -2.53
N LEU A 40 1.87 0.98 -1.94
CA LEU A 40 1.65 2.37 -2.35
C LEU A 40 2.06 2.60 -3.81
N CYS A 41 3.25 2.14 -4.21
CA CYS A 41 3.73 2.25 -5.59
C CYS A 41 2.80 1.54 -6.58
N ALA A 42 2.39 0.30 -6.26
CA ALA A 42 1.51 -0.48 -7.11
C ALA A 42 0.13 0.20 -7.27
N THR A 43 -0.47 0.66 -6.18
CA THR A 43 -1.76 1.35 -6.24
C THR A 43 -1.69 2.70 -6.96
N ILE A 44 -0.56 3.41 -6.91
CA ILE A 44 -0.36 4.61 -7.74
C ILE A 44 -0.31 4.23 -9.22
N GLY A 45 0.50 3.24 -9.59
CA GLY A 45 0.64 2.83 -10.99
C GLY A 45 -0.64 2.25 -11.60
N LEU A 46 -1.41 1.49 -10.82
CA LEU A 46 -2.73 0.97 -11.23
C LEU A 46 -3.75 2.07 -11.54
N LEU A 47 -3.59 3.25 -10.95
CA LEU A 47 -4.53 4.37 -11.09
C LEU A 47 -4.01 5.46 -12.03
N ASN A 48 -2.71 5.50 -12.28
CA ASN A 48 -2.08 6.52 -13.10
C ASN A 48 -2.22 6.18 -14.59
N THR A 49 -3.12 6.88 -15.27
CA THR A 49 -3.37 6.71 -16.71
C THR A 49 -2.32 7.39 -17.59
N ASP A 50 -1.49 8.28 -17.02
CA ASP A 50 -0.57 9.14 -17.77
C ASP A 50 0.81 8.50 -17.98
N HIS A 51 0.91 7.17 -17.86
CA HIS A 51 2.17 6.48 -18.00
C HIS A 51 2.72 6.54 -19.43
N PRO A 52 3.99 6.95 -19.60
CA PRO A 52 4.59 7.03 -20.92
C PRO A 52 4.72 5.63 -21.53
N LYS A 53 4.13 5.44 -22.72
CA LYS A 53 4.18 4.16 -23.46
C LYS A 53 5.58 3.82 -24.00
N THR A 54 6.54 4.73 -23.87
CA THR A 54 7.92 4.54 -24.29
C THR A 54 8.82 5.05 -23.18
N VAL A 55 9.76 4.21 -22.76
CA VAL A 55 10.69 4.50 -21.66
C VAL A 55 12.11 4.23 -22.12
N SER A 56 13.06 5.00 -21.63
CA SER A 56 14.48 4.70 -21.85
C SER A 56 14.83 3.37 -21.18
N SER A 57 15.60 2.52 -21.87
CA SER A 57 16.13 1.26 -21.36
C SER A 57 16.98 1.45 -20.09
N ILE A 58 17.52 2.65 -19.87
CA ILE A 58 18.28 3.02 -18.67
C ILE A 58 17.33 3.24 -17.48
N MET A 59 16.10 3.74 -17.71
CA MET A 59 15.16 4.06 -16.63
C MET A 59 14.37 2.85 -16.11
N ILE A 60 14.28 1.75 -16.87
CA ILE A 60 13.56 0.53 -16.47
C ILE A 60 14.15 -0.11 -15.20
N GLY A 61 15.39 0.23 -14.82
CA GLY A 61 16.02 -0.21 -13.57
C GLY A 61 16.09 0.83 -12.45
N LEU A 62 15.84 2.12 -12.73
CA LEU A 62 16.05 3.24 -11.80
C LEU A 62 14.75 3.77 -11.18
N CYS A 63 13.64 3.74 -11.93
CA CYS A 63 12.33 4.06 -11.40
C CYS A 63 11.70 2.79 -10.84
N GLY A 64 11.65 2.68 -9.51
CA GLY A 64 11.11 1.51 -8.80
C GLY A 64 9.81 0.95 -9.39
N GLN A 65 9.73 -0.38 -9.37
CA GLN A 65 8.71 -1.30 -9.91
C GLN A 65 7.27 -1.08 -9.40
N GLY A 66 6.70 0.09 -9.70
CA GLY A 66 5.26 0.30 -9.60
C GLY A 66 4.70 1.13 -10.74
N THR A 67 5.56 1.85 -11.46
CA THR A 67 5.16 2.69 -12.60
C THR A 67 5.37 2.01 -13.94
N GLY A 68 6.19 0.96 -13.98
CA GLY A 68 6.51 0.22 -15.21
C GLY A 68 5.57 -0.95 -15.47
N ASP A 69 4.99 -1.56 -14.44
CA ASP A 69 4.37 -2.90 -14.57
C ASP A 69 2.93 -2.88 -15.10
N PHE A 70 2.36 -1.69 -15.30
CA PHE A 70 0.97 -1.51 -15.71
C PHE A 70 0.88 -0.74 -17.03
N TYR A 71 -0.02 -1.20 -17.90
CA TYR A 71 -0.31 -0.56 -19.17
C TYR A 71 -1.79 -0.19 -19.23
N HIS A 72 -2.09 1.04 -19.64
CA HIS A 72 -3.45 1.57 -19.72
C HIS A 72 -3.85 1.76 -21.18
N ALA A 73 -4.97 1.16 -21.58
CA ALA A 73 -5.59 1.37 -22.89
C ALA A 73 -7.08 1.00 -22.85
N ASP A 74 -7.87 1.64 -23.69
CA ASP A 74 -9.27 1.25 -23.94
C ASP A 74 -10.14 1.14 -22.65
N GLY A 75 -9.88 2.02 -21.68
CA GLY A 75 -10.57 2.01 -20.38
C GLY A 75 -10.21 0.83 -19.47
N ARG A 76 -9.13 0.13 -19.76
CA ARG A 76 -8.64 -1.06 -19.04
C ARG A 76 -7.19 -0.91 -18.59
N VAL A 77 -6.86 -1.63 -17.54
CA VAL A 77 -5.51 -1.79 -16.99
C VAL A 77 -5.02 -3.19 -17.28
N TYR A 78 -3.83 -3.29 -17.85
CA TYR A 78 -3.16 -4.52 -18.24
C TYR A 78 -1.83 -4.65 -17.51
N GLY A 79 -1.27 -5.86 -17.47
CA GLY A 79 0.16 -6.01 -17.21
C GLY A 79 0.96 -5.40 -18.37
N ALA A 80 2.08 -4.75 -18.09
CA ALA A 80 2.96 -4.20 -19.10
C ALA A 80 4.06 -5.20 -19.50
N VAL A 81 4.33 -5.30 -20.79
CA VAL A 81 5.53 -5.96 -21.33
C VAL A 81 6.29 -4.96 -22.18
N TYR A 82 7.61 -4.87 -21.96
CA TYR A 82 8.47 -3.94 -22.68
C TYR A 82 9.22 -4.64 -23.80
N THR A 83 8.98 -4.19 -25.04
CA THR A 83 9.67 -4.66 -26.23
C THR A 83 10.66 -3.61 -26.72
N ASP A 84 11.72 -4.04 -27.41
CA ASP A 84 12.69 -3.12 -27.99
C ASP A 84 12.04 -2.27 -29.09
N HIS A 85 12.30 -0.96 -29.08
CA HIS A 85 11.69 -0.03 -30.03
C HIS A 85 12.70 0.81 -30.80
N MET A 86 13.47 1.64 -30.10
CA MET A 86 14.52 2.50 -30.66
C MET A 86 15.80 2.32 -29.85
N LEU A 87 16.94 2.87 -30.32
CA LEU A 87 18.22 2.76 -29.60
C LEU A 87 18.05 3.24 -28.15
N LEU A 88 18.29 2.34 -27.19
CA LEU A 88 18.13 2.57 -25.75
C LEU A 88 16.70 2.98 -25.30
N CYS A 89 15.66 2.60 -26.05
CA CYS A 89 14.26 2.81 -25.69
C CYS A 89 13.44 1.53 -25.84
N LYS A 90 12.60 1.24 -24.84
CA LYS A 90 11.60 0.18 -24.92
C LYS A 90 10.19 0.75 -24.96
N LYS A 91 9.30 0.03 -25.63
CA LYS A 91 7.88 0.36 -25.74
C LYS A 91 7.05 -0.60 -24.90
N ALA A 92 6.13 -0.05 -24.12
CA ALA A 92 5.19 -0.82 -23.33
C ALA A 92 4.05 -1.34 -24.22
N HIS A 93 3.72 -2.61 -24.03
CA HIS A 93 2.60 -3.28 -24.67
C HIS A 93 1.70 -3.93 -23.61
N PRO A 94 0.37 -4.01 -23.87
CA PRO A 94 -0.54 -4.71 -22.98
C PRO A 94 -0.24 -6.20 -22.98
N SER A 95 -0.36 -6.82 -21.81
CA SER A 95 -0.28 -8.26 -21.61
C SER A 95 -1.53 -8.79 -20.90
N GLY A 96 -2.09 -9.87 -21.47
CA GLY A 96 -3.26 -10.57 -20.95
C GLY A 96 -4.60 -9.88 -21.22
N VAL A 97 -5.60 -10.24 -20.41
CA VAL A 97 -7.01 -9.84 -20.59
C VAL A 97 -7.27 -8.40 -20.13
N GLY A 98 -6.54 -7.97 -19.09
CA GLY A 98 -6.75 -6.69 -18.42
C GLY A 98 -8.08 -6.64 -17.65
N ILE A 99 -8.21 -5.61 -16.82
CA ILE A 99 -9.39 -5.35 -15.98
C ILE A 99 -9.89 -3.93 -16.28
N LEU A 100 -11.20 -3.70 -16.21
CA LEU A 100 -11.76 -2.35 -16.39
C LEU A 100 -11.19 -1.40 -15.33
N LEU A 101 -10.83 -0.19 -15.75
CA LEU A 101 -10.21 0.80 -14.87
C LEU A 101 -11.10 1.13 -13.66
N GLU A 102 -12.43 1.20 -13.85
CA GLU A 102 -13.37 1.45 -12.77
C GLU A 102 -13.40 0.33 -11.72
N ASP A 103 -13.29 -0.93 -12.16
CA ASP A 103 -13.21 -2.07 -11.24
C ASP A 103 -11.87 -2.07 -10.48
N VAL A 104 -10.77 -1.70 -11.17
CA VAL A 104 -9.46 -1.51 -10.53
C VAL A 104 -9.52 -0.37 -9.52
N ARG A 105 -10.14 0.78 -9.84
CA ARG A 105 -10.35 1.90 -8.91
C ARG A 105 -11.09 1.44 -7.66
N ALA A 106 -12.17 0.69 -7.82
CA ALA A 106 -12.95 0.16 -6.71
C ALA A 106 -12.12 -0.81 -5.85
N ALA A 107 -11.38 -1.75 -6.48
CA ALA A 107 -10.54 -2.71 -5.76
C ALA A 107 -9.41 -2.02 -4.99
N VAL A 108 -8.73 -1.03 -5.60
CA VAL A 108 -7.68 -0.25 -4.96
C VAL A 108 -8.22 0.57 -3.79
N ALA A 109 -9.36 1.24 -3.97
CA ALA A 109 -9.99 2.00 -2.90
C ALA A 109 -10.34 1.10 -1.71
N LYS A 110 -10.93 -0.08 -1.99
CA LYS A 110 -11.24 -1.07 -0.96
C LYS A 110 -10.00 -1.56 -0.23
N ALA A 111 -8.95 -1.96 -0.96
CA ALA A 111 -7.71 -2.44 -0.35
C ALA A 111 -7.01 -1.37 0.50
N ARG A 112 -7.05 -0.10 0.08
CA ARG A 112 -6.53 1.02 0.86
C ARG A 112 -7.32 1.23 2.15
N ASN A 113 -8.65 1.24 2.07
CA ASN A 113 -9.51 1.36 3.25
C ASN A 113 -9.28 0.21 4.24
N GLU A 114 -9.17 -1.04 3.77
CA GLU A 114 -8.87 -2.19 4.62
C GLU A 114 -7.49 -2.08 5.30
N HIS A 115 -6.50 -1.56 4.59
CA HIS A 115 -5.18 -1.30 5.16
C HIS A 115 -5.20 -0.19 6.21
N GLU A 116 -5.92 0.90 5.95
CA GLU A 116 -6.12 2.01 6.90
C GLU A 116 -6.87 1.54 8.16
N GLU A 117 -7.94 0.74 8.01
CA GLU A 117 -8.65 0.14 9.13
C GLU A 117 -7.75 -0.75 9.98
N LEU A 118 -6.85 -1.52 9.35
CA LEU A 118 -5.86 -2.33 10.07
C LEU A 118 -4.93 -1.45 10.90
N ILE A 119 -4.44 -0.34 10.35
CA ILE A 119 -3.61 0.63 11.09
C ILE A 119 -4.40 1.21 12.26
N LEU A 120 -5.64 1.63 12.04
CA LEU A 120 -6.50 2.18 13.09
C LEU A 120 -6.74 1.17 14.22
N LYS A 121 -7.00 -0.10 13.90
CA LYS A 121 -7.13 -1.18 14.90
C LYS A 121 -5.85 -1.35 15.72
N LYS A 122 -4.67 -1.25 15.11
CA LYS A 122 -3.38 -1.31 15.83
C LYS A 122 -3.20 -0.11 16.77
N VAL A 123 -3.57 1.10 16.33
CA VAL A 123 -3.53 2.30 17.15
C VAL A 123 -4.50 2.21 18.33
N GLN A 124 -5.69 1.62 18.14
CA GLN A 124 -6.64 1.38 19.22
C GLN A 124 -6.12 0.36 20.25
N ALA A 125 -5.45 -0.71 19.80
CA ALA A 125 -4.91 -1.73 20.68
C ALA A 125 -3.84 -1.22 21.66
N LEU A 126 -3.13 -0.13 21.32
CA LEU A 126 -2.14 0.49 22.22
C LEU A 126 -2.75 0.94 23.55
N GLU A 127 -4.02 1.36 23.55
CA GLU A 127 -4.70 1.78 24.78
C GLU A 127 -4.93 0.61 25.74
N GLY A 128 -5.38 -0.53 25.22
CA GLY A 128 -5.56 -1.74 26.04
C GLY A 128 -4.24 -2.20 26.67
N ILE A 129 -3.16 -2.21 25.88
CA ILE A 129 -1.82 -2.57 26.37
C ILE A 129 -1.36 -1.63 27.49
N PHE A 130 -1.62 -0.33 27.38
CA PHE A 130 -1.22 0.61 28.43
C PHE A 130 -2.05 0.48 29.70
N GLN A 131 -3.36 0.22 29.59
CA GLN A 131 -4.20 -0.08 30.75
C GLN A 131 -3.72 -1.34 31.50
N GLU A 132 -3.27 -2.36 30.77
CA GLU A 132 -2.65 -3.56 31.36
C GLU A 132 -1.36 -3.20 32.12
N ILE A 133 -0.49 -2.37 31.53
CA ILE A 133 0.74 -1.90 32.17
C ILE A 133 0.43 -1.06 33.44
N ASP A 134 -0.54 -0.14 33.38
CA ASP A 134 -0.98 0.65 34.53
C ASP A 134 -1.42 -0.25 35.70
N THR A 135 -2.11 -1.34 35.39
CA THR A 135 -2.56 -2.33 36.39
C THR A 135 -1.38 -3.08 37.00
N LEU A 136 -0.42 -3.52 36.19
CA LEU A 136 0.77 -4.24 36.65
C LEU A 136 1.67 -3.36 37.53
N VAL A 137 1.77 -2.07 37.22
CA VAL A 137 2.67 -1.13 37.91
C VAL A 137 2.01 -0.48 39.13
N ALA A 138 0.69 -0.59 39.31
CA ALA A 138 -0.02 -0.03 40.47
C ALA A 138 0.52 -0.51 41.85
N GLY A 139 1.22 -1.65 41.89
CA GLY A 139 1.89 -2.17 43.09
C GLY A 139 3.35 -1.73 43.29
N HIS A 140 3.90 -0.91 42.39
CA HIS A 140 5.30 -0.46 42.41
C HIS A 140 5.50 0.81 43.28
N SER A 141 6.74 1.30 43.34
CA SER A 141 7.07 2.50 44.10
C SER A 141 6.31 3.73 43.59
N TYR A 142 6.09 4.71 44.46
CA TYR A 142 5.43 5.97 44.10
C TYR A 142 6.10 6.68 42.91
N ALA A 143 7.43 6.61 42.83
CA ALA A 143 8.20 7.19 41.73
C ALA A 143 7.89 6.50 40.40
N ASP A 144 7.80 5.16 40.40
CA ASP A 144 7.48 4.37 39.20
C ASP A 144 6.06 4.66 38.69
N SER A 145 5.09 4.73 39.63
CA SER A 145 3.71 5.09 39.31
C SER A 145 3.60 6.50 38.70
N LYS A 146 4.40 7.47 39.16
CA LYS A 146 4.44 8.83 38.59
C LYS A 146 5.05 8.89 37.20
N LEU A 147 6.15 8.17 36.96
CA LEU A 147 6.76 8.10 35.64
C LEU A 147 5.83 7.42 34.63
N LEU A 148 5.12 6.38 35.05
CA LEU A 148 4.15 5.71 34.19
C LEU A 148 2.96 6.61 33.85
N SER A 149 2.43 7.35 34.82
CA SER A 149 1.35 8.31 34.57
C SER A 149 1.75 9.38 33.55
N LEU A 150 3.00 9.87 33.57
CA LEU A 150 3.52 10.78 32.55
C LEU A 150 3.57 10.11 31.16
N ALA A 151 4.10 8.89 31.10
CA ALA A 151 4.17 8.13 29.85
C ALA A 151 2.77 7.85 29.26
N HIS A 152 1.78 7.58 30.11
CA HIS A 152 0.39 7.39 29.71
C HIS A 152 -0.19 8.67 29.06
N VAL A 153 0.02 9.83 29.67
CA VAL A 153 -0.43 11.12 29.12
C VAL A 153 0.19 11.40 27.75
N ASP A 154 1.49 11.16 27.60
CA ASP A 154 2.19 11.35 26.32
C ASP A 154 1.72 10.37 25.24
N LEU A 155 1.43 9.12 25.61
CA LEU A 155 0.84 8.15 24.69
C LEU A 155 -0.55 8.58 24.24
N VAL A 156 -1.43 8.99 25.16
CA VAL A 156 -2.79 9.45 24.81
C VAL A 156 -2.72 10.61 23.84
N ARG A 157 -1.80 11.55 24.07
CA ARG A 157 -1.55 12.65 23.14
C ARG A 157 -1.04 12.15 21.78
N GLY A 158 -0.05 11.26 21.77
CA GLY A 158 0.48 10.66 20.53
C GLY A 158 -0.59 9.91 19.73
N LYS A 159 -1.47 9.17 20.42
CA LYS A 159 -2.61 8.48 19.82
C LYS A 159 -3.60 9.45 19.18
N ALA A 160 -3.94 10.54 19.87
CA ALA A 160 -4.83 11.56 19.31
C ALA A 160 -4.25 12.18 18.02
N LEU A 161 -2.93 12.44 18.00
CA LEU A 161 -2.24 12.94 16.81
C LEU A 161 -2.23 11.90 15.68
N LEU A 162 -1.95 10.62 15.98
CA LEU A 162 -2.02 9.53 14.99
C LEU A 162 -3.43 9.40 14.40
N TRP A 163 -4.46 9.48 15.25
CA TRP A 163 -5.84 9.37 14.81
C TRP A 163 -6.25 10.54 13.92
N ALA A 164 -5.79 11.76 14.23
CA ALA A 164 -5.99 12.94 13.39
C ALA A 164 -5.24 12.84 12.05
N ALA A 165 -4.04 12.27 12.03
CA ALA A 165 -3.28 12.06 10.81
C ALA A 165 -3.92 11.02 9.88
N LEU A 166 -4.54 9.98 10.46
CA LEU A 166 -5.24 8.91 9.73
C LEU A 166 -6.67 9.28 9.34
N ASN A 167 -7.28 10.27 10.01
CA ASN A 167 -8.59 10.84 9.67
C ASN A 167 -8.47 12.35 9.45
N PRO A 168 -7.76 12.81 8.39
CA PRO A 168 -7.64 14.22 8.14
C PRO A 168 -9.04 14.83 7.92
N PRO A 169 -9.34 15.99 8.53
CA PRO A 169 -10.60 16.68 8.27
C PRO A 169 -10.69 16.93 6.76
N LYS A 170 -11.80 16.51 6.14
CA LYS A 170 -12.09 16.83 4.75
C LYS A 170 -12.12 18.35 4.63
N ILE A 171 -11.10 18.94 4.02
CA ILE A 171 -11.09 20.36 3.69
C ILE A 171 -12.24 20.55 2.70
N ILE A 172 -13.28 21.29 3.13
CA ILE A 172 -14.45 21.66 2.35
C ILE A 172 -14.05 22.74 1.34
#